data_AF-A0A4V0XA23-F1
#
_entry.id   AF-A0A4V0XA23-F1
#
_cell.length_a   1.000
_cell.length_b   1.000
_cell.length_c   1.000
_cell.angle_alpha   90.00
_cell.angle_beta   90.00
_cell.angle_gamma   90.00
#
_symmetry.space_group_name_H-M   'P 1'
#
loop_
_entity.id
_entity.type
_entity.pdbx_description
1 polymer ?
#
loop_
_entity_poly.entity_id
_entity_poly.type
_entity_poly.pdbx_seq_one_letter_code
_entity_poly.pdbx_strand_id
1 'polypeptide(L)'
;MKKVVAVVLIIVAVLMSGMFVWGFIDSQNKENAVEEKIDEKVDQNTQQQPAEEEVAIDEKTISTTELSKHNKSSDCWVAIRGNVYDVTSYLDEHPGGADLILTYCGKDATSAYNNKGGEGRHSSNADALLSEYRLGKLN
;
A
#
# COMPACT_ATOMS: atom_id res chain seq x y z
N MET A 1 18.75 -38.92 53.68
CA MET A 1 18.09 -37.59 53.74
C MET A 1 18.62 -36.56 52.73
N LYS A 2 19.44 -36.92 51.72
CA LYS A 2 19.91 -35.96 50.70
C LYS A 2 19.23 -36.12 49.32
N LYS A 3 18.49 -37.22 49.09
CA LYS A 3 17.83 -37.51 47.81
C LYS A 3 16.34 -37.10 47.75
N VAL A 4 15.70 -36.87 48.90
CA VAL A 4 14.29 -36.42 48.95
C VAL A 4 14.17 -34.89 48.81
N VAL A 5 15.19 -34.13 49.25
CA VAL A 5 15.25 -32.66 49.07
C VAL A 5 15.40 -32.27 47.59
N ALA A 6 16.04 -33.12 46.77
CA ALA A 6 16.24 -32.85 45.35
C ALA A 6 14.97 -33.05 44.49
N VAL A 7 13.99 -33.84 44.96
CA VAL A 7 12.75 -34.12 44.19
C VAL A 7 11.66 -33.08 44.49
N VAL A 8 11.67 -32.46 45.67
CA VAL A 8 10.69 -31.42 46.06
C VAL A 8 11.01 -30.05 45.42
N LEU A 9 12.28 -29.75 45.11
CA LEU A 9 12.66 -28.48 44.46
C LEU A 9 12.33 -28.42 42.96
N ILE A 10 12.13 -29.56 42.31
CA ILE A 10 11.84 -29.61 40.87
C ILE A 10 10.33 -29.38 40.60
N ILE A 11 9.45 -29.63 41.58
CA ILE A 11 7.99 -29.56 41.38
C ILE A 11 7.42 -28.14 41.59
N VAL A 12 8.11 -27.24 42.30
CA VAL A 12 7.65 -25.84 42.45
C VAL A 12 8.03 -24.94 41.26
N ALA A 13 8.97 -25.37 40.41
CA ALA A 13 9.44 -24.57 39.26
C ALA A 13 8.55 -24.65 38.01
N VAL A 14 7.51 -25.49 37.97
CA VAL A 14 6.67 -25.69 36.77
C VAL A 14 5.31 -24.96 36.86
N LEU A 15 4.97 -24.34 38.00
CA LEU A 15 3.69 -23.64 38.19
C LEU A 15 3.78 -22.09 38.19
N MET A 16 4.98 -21.52 38.00
CA MET A 16 5.22 -20.06 37.88
C MET A 16 5.77 -19.67 36.51
N SER A 17 5.45 -20.42 35.46
CA SER A 17 5.85 -20.15 34.06
C SER A 17 4.65 -20.17 33.11
N GLY A 18 3.45 -19.87 33.61
CA GLY A 18 2.21 -19.84 32.86
C GLY A 18 1.66 -18.45 32.52
N MET A 19 2.35 -17.37 32.88
CA MET A 19 1.96 -15.99 32.54
C MET A 19 3.22 -15.14 32.37
N PHE A 20 3.27 -14.24 31.38
CA PHE A 20 4.35 -13.30 31.04
C PHE A 20 5.47 -13.79 30.08
N VAL A 21 5.14 -14.00 28.80
CA VAL A 21 5.99 -13.56 27.67
C VAL A 21 5.08 -13.07 26.54
N TRP A 22 4.36 -11.97 26.79
CA TRP A 22 3.69 -11.20 25.74
C TRP A 22 4.09 -9.73 25.86
N GLY A 23 5.40 -9.50 25.83
CA GLY A 23 5.94 -8.15 25.89
C GLY A 23 7.42 -8.18 25.55
N PHE A 24 7.79 -7.30 24.62
CA PHE A 24 9.15 -6.96 24.21
C PHE A 24 9.81 -7.87 23.17
N ILE A 25 9.31 -7.74 21.93
CA ILE A 25 10.14 -7.95 20.72
C ILE A 25 11.01 -6.70 20.52
N ASP A 26 12.26 -6.90 20.93
CA ASP A 26 13.54 -6.52 20.34
C ASP A 26 13.67 -5.22 19.53
N SER A 27 14.54 -4.36 20.06
CA SER A 27 14.96 -3.07 19.57
C SER A 27 16.48 -3.10 19.43
N GLN A 28 16.94 -2.95 18.19
CA GLN A 28 18.26 -2.47 17.78
C GLN A 28 19.47 -3.39 18.07
N ASN A 29 20.23 -3.74 17.03
CA ASN A 29 21.60 -3.22 16.80
C ASN A 29 22.49 -4.16 15.95
N LYS A 30 22.68 -3.77 14.68
CA LYS A 30 23.98 -3.46 14.02
C LYS A 30 25.26 -4.28 14.32
N GLU A 31 25.85 -4.75 13.20
CA GLU A 31 27.28 -4.89 12.81
C GLU A 31 28.09 -6.16 13.17
N ASN A 32 29.10 -6.39 12.31
CA ASN A 32 30.28 -7.30 12.35
C ASN A 32 30.22 -8.42 11.30
N ALA A 33 30.89 -8.30 10.13
CA ALA A 33 32.33 -8.43 9.87
C ALA A 33 32.81 -9.88 9.61
N VAL A 34 32.91 -10.18 8.29
CA VAL A 34 33.90 -10.95 7.48
C VAL A 34 34.56 -12.26 7.97
N GLU A 35 34.63 -13.22 7.02
CA GLU A 35 35.71 -14.18 6.62
C GLU A 35 35.23 -15.66 6.56
N GLU A 36 35.05 -16.23 5.35
CA GLU A 36 36.02 -17.02 4.54
C GLU A 36 36.20 -18.47 5.13
N LYS A 37 36.05 -19.63 4.47
CA LYS A 37 36.15 -20.12 3.09
C LYS A 37 35.39 -21.47 2.99
N ILE A 38 34.60 -21.63 1.93
CA ILE A 38 34.46 -22.76 0.98
C ILE A 38 34.73 -24.20 1.49
N ASP A 39 33.72 -25.09 1.41
CA ASP A 39 33.71 -26.24 0.48
C ASP A 39 32.38 -27.02 0.50
N GLU A 40 31.89 -27.34 -0.71
CA GLU A 40 30.81 -28.28 -1.09
C GLU A 40 29.39 -28.04 -0.50
N LYS A 41 28.35 -27.67 -1.26
CA LYS A 41 27.97 -27.97 -2.65
C LYS A 41 27.22 -26.80 -3.28
N VAL A 42 27.70 -26.40 -4.45
CA VAL A 42 27.03 -25.61 -5.51
C VAL A 42 25.99 -26.57 -6.14
N ASP A 43 24.71 -26.25 -6.23
CA ASP A 43 24.18 -25.27 -7.16
C ASP A 43 23.32 -24.19 -6.50
N GLN A 44 23.65 -22.96 -6.87
CA GLN A 44 23.10 -21.74 -6.36
C GLN A 44 21.84 -21.33 -7.13
N ASN A 45 21.04 -20.53 -6.44
CA ASN A 45 20.38 -19.35 -6.99
C ASN A 45 19.04 -19.56 -7.70
N THR A 46 17.97 -19.24 -7.00
CA THR A 46 17.21 -18.03 -7.35
C THR A 46 16.56 -17.48 -6.10
N GLN A 47 17.04 -16.31 -5.68
CA GLN A 47 16.29 -15.39 -4.84
C GLN A 47 15.03 -14.96 -5.61
N GLN A 48 13.88 -15.29 -5.08
CA GLN A 48 12.59 -14.69 -5.42
C GLN A 48 12.08 -14.13 -4.09
N GLN A 49 12.15 -12.82 -3.81
CA GLN A 49 11.22 -11.83 -4.37
C GLN A 49 9.93 -12.55 -4.73
N PRO A 50 8.81 -12.41 -4.00
CA PRO A 50 7.53 -12.59 -4.66
C PRO A 50 7.59 -11.59 -5.81
N ALA A 51 7.93 -12.08 -7.00
CA ALA A 51 7.65 -11.41 -8.23
C ALA A 51 6.18 -11.03 -8.05
N GLU A 52 5.92 -9.73 -7.99
CA GLU A 52 4.69 -9.22 -8.56
C GLU A 52 4.67 -9.88 -9.92
N GLU A 53 3.88 -10.95 -10.00
CA GLU A 53 3.49 -11.55 -11.24
C GLU A 53 3.05 -10.35 -12.05
N GLU A 54 3.84 -9.99 -13.07
CA GLU A 54 3.39 -9.09 -14.12
C GLU A 54 2.29 -9.88 -14.81
N VAL A 55 1.15 -10.00 -14.12
CA VAL A 55 -0.13 -10.25 -14.73
C VAL A 55 -0.18 -9.08 -15.69
N ALA A 56 0.06 -9.39 -16.96
CA ALA A 56 -0.24 -8.51 -18.06
C ALA A 56 -1.76 -8.29 -17.99
N ILE A 57 -2.19 -7.47 -17.03
CA ILE A 57 -3.50 -6.89 -17.03
C ILE A 57 -3.50 -6.09 -18.32
N ASP A 58 -4.36 -6.51 -19.23
CA ASP A 58 -4.69 -5.71 -20.40
C ASP A 58 -5.25 -4.39 -19.87
N GLU A 59 -4.35 -3.46 -19.63
CA GLU A 59 -4.64 -2.21 -18.94
C GLU A 59 -5.46 -1.37 -19.91
N LYS A 60 -6.75 -1.23 -19.60
CA LYS A 60 -7.67 -0.45 -20.42
C LYS A 60 -7.06 0.92 -20.72
N THR A 61 -6.85 1.16 -22.00
CA THR A 61 -6.22 2.38 -22.50
C THR A 61 -7.30 3.31 -23.04
N ILE A 62 -7.36 4.54 -22.53
CA ILE A 62 -8.41 5.52 -22.81
C ILE A 62 -7.77 6.74 -23.47
N SER A 63 -8.26 7.13 -24.64
CA SER A 63 -7.75 8.32 -25.33
C SER A 63 -8.25 9.61 -24.70
N THR A 64 -7.51 10.70 -24.88
CA THR A 64 -7.97 12.06 -24.57
C THR A 64 -9.31 12.42 -25.25
N THR A 65 -9.54 11.92 -26.47
CA THR A 65 -10.81 12.13 -27.19
C THR A 65 -11.96 11.41 -26.50
N GLU A 66 -11.74 10.19 -26.02
CA GLU A 66 -12.76 9.46 -25.25
C GLU A 66 -13.05 10.15 -23.93
N LEU A 67 -12.02 10.48 -23.15
CA LEU A 67 -12.14 11.24 -21.91
C LEU A 67 -13.01 12.50 -22.09
N SER A 68 -12.78 13.27 -23.17
CA SER A 68 -13.47 14.54 -23.40
C SER A 68 -15.00 14.44 -23.55
N LYS A 69 -15.54 13.24 -23.81
CA LYS A 69 -16.98 13.00 -23.91
C LYS A 69 -17.68 12.99 -22.55
N HIS A 70 -16.95 12.63 -21.50
CA HIS A 70 -17.46 12.48 -20.13
C HIS A 70 -17.30 13.78 -19.35
N ASN A 71 -18.01 14.82 -19.79
CA ASN A 71 -17.83 16.21 -19.38
C ASN A 71 -19.05 16.83 -18.66
N LYS A 72 -19.93 16.01 -18.10
CA LYS A 72 -21.18 16.44 -17.45
C LYS A 72 -21.24 15.97 -16.01
N SER A 73 -22.05 16.61 -15.16
CA SER A 73 -22.24 16.16 -13.78
C SER A 73 -22.82 14.75 -13.67
N SER A 74 -23.65 14.34 -14.62
CA SER A 74 -24.20 12.98 -14.69
C SER A 74 -23.25 11.96 -15.32
N ASP A 75 -22.10 12.39 -15.81
CA ASP A 75 -21.11 11.58 -16.54
C ASP A 75 -19.76 12.33 -16.57
N CYS A 76 -19.03 12.25 -15.45
CA CYS A 76 -17.83 13.04 -15.19
C CYS A 76 -16.61 12.14 -15.02
N TRP A 77 -15.74 12.15 -16.02
CA TRP A 77 -14.42 11.52 -15.88
C TRP A 77 -13.34 12.57 -15.77
N VAL A 78 -12.26 12.23 -15.07
CA VAL A 78 -11.07 13.08 -14.95
C VAL A 78 -9.82 12.25 -15.19
N ALA A 79 -8.78 12.88 -15.75
CA ALA A 79 -7.46 12.29 -15.79
C ALA A 79 -6.57 12.86 -14.68
N ILE A 80 -5.92 11.98 -13.91
CA ILE A 80 -4.97 12.37 -12.85
C ILE A 80 -3.75 11.45 -12.95
N ARG A 81 -2.56 12.06 -13.13
CA ARG A 81 -1.27 11.37 -13.19
C ARG A 81 -1.25 10.25 -14.24
N GLY A 82 -1.81 10.51 -15.43
CA GLY A 82 -1.82 9.56 -16.55
C GLY A 82 -2.84 8.43 -16.44
N ASN A 83 -3.77 8.50 -15.48
CA ASN A 83 -4.86 7.53 -15.32
C ASN A 83 -6.20 8.24 -15.44
N VAL A 84 -7.23 7.53 -15.89
CA VAL A 84 -8.59 8.04 -16.04
C VAL A 84 -9.47 7.44 -14.96
N TYR A 85 -10.33 8.27 -14.36
CA TYR A 85 -11.20 7.92 -13.25
C TYR A 85 -12.64 8.35 -13.55
N ASP A 86 -13.60 7.49 -13.24
CA ASP A 86 -15.02 7.85 -13.23
C ASP A 86 -15.39 8.35 -11.84
N VAL A 87 -15.54 9.66 -11.69
CA VAL A 87 -15.83 10.28 -10.40
C VAL A 87 -17.29 10.71 -10.29
N THR A 88 -18.15 10.27 -11.21
CA THR A 88 -19.55 10.70 -11.30
C THR A 88 -20.30 10.51 -10.00
N SER A 89 -20.17 9.33 -9.36
CA SER A 89 -20.85 9.03 -8.10
C SER A 89 -20.22 9.72 -6.88
N TYR A 90 -18.98 10.21 -7.01
CA TYR A 90 -18.22 10.81 -5.91
C TYR A 90 -18.40 12.33 -5.81
N LEU A 91 -18.99 12.98 -6.81
CA LEU A 91 -19.09 14.44 -6.90
C LEU A 91 -19.65 15.08 -5.62
N ASP A 92 -20.75 14.54 -5.09
CA ASP A 92 -21.43 15.07 -3.89
C ASP A 92 -20.73 14.70 -2.58
N GLU A 93 -19.83 13.72 -2.61
CA GLU A 93 -19.07 13.25 -1.45
C GLU A 93 -17.73 13.98 -1.31
N HIS A 94 -17.31 14.71 -2.34
CA HIS A 94 -16.04 15.42 -2.34
C HIS A 94 -16.00 16.52 -1.26
N PRO A 95 -15.10 16.45 -0.27
CA PRO A 95 -15.06 17.42 0.83
C PRO A 95 -14.80 18.88 0.41
N GLY A 96 -14.15 19.08 -0.75
CA GLY A 96 -13.95 20.41 -1.35
C GLY A 96 -15.13 20.94 -2.15
N GLY A 97 -16.22 20.16 -2.25
CA GLY A 97 -17.40 20.46 -3.06
C GLY A 97 -17.32 19.95 -4.50
N ALA A 98 -18.47 19.60 -5.06
CA ALA A 98 -18.59 19.05 -6.42
C ALA A 98 -18.07 20.02 -7.50
N ASP A 99 -18.33 21.32 -7.35
CA ASP A 99 -17.99 22.35 -8.35
C ASP A 99 -16.51 22.38 -8.72
N LEU A 100 -15.63 22.06 -7.76
CA LEU A 100 -14.19 22.00 -7.99
C LEU A 100 -13.82 20.86 -8.95
N ILE A 101 -14.50 19.71 -8.86
CA ILE A 101 -14.31 18.58 -9.77
C ILE A 101 -14.99 18.85 -11.11
N LEU A 102 -16.21 19.42 -11.09
CA LEU A 102 -17.01 19.67 -12.30
C LEU A 102 -16.28 20.52 -13.34
N THR A 103 -15.43 21.46 -12.91
CA THR A 103 -14.58 22.28 -13.78
C THR A 103 -13.62 21.45 -14.66
N TYR A 104 -13.28 20.24 -14.20
CA TYR A 104 -12.33 19.32 -14.83
C TYR A 104 -12.98 18.09 -15.47
N CYS A 105 -14.31 17.93 -15.48
CA CYS A 105 -14.92 16.81 -16.18
C CYS A 105 -14.48 16.80 -17.66
N GLY A 106 -14.04 15.64 -18.13
CA GLY A 106 -13.49 15.38 -19.45
C GLY A 106 -12.07 15.93 -19.66
N LYS A 107 -11.32 16.25 -18.60
CA LYS A 107 -9.99 16.90 -18.69
C LYS A 107 -8.97 16.27 -17.73
N ASP A 108 -7.70 16.63 -17.93
CA ASP A 108 -6.65 16.36 -16.95
C ASP A 108 -6.75 17.35 -15.78
N ALA A 109 -6.87 16.79 -14.57
CA ALA A 109 -6.98 17.49 -13.30
C ALA A 109 -5.71 17.32 -12.43
N THR A 110 -4.61 16.81 -12.97
CA THR A 110 -3.40 16.44 -12.21
C THR A 110 -2.86 17.61 -11.38
N SER A 111 -2.77 18.80 -11.99
CA SER A 111 -2.27 20.00 -11.29
C SER A 111 -3.24 20.45 -10.19
N ALA A 112 -4.54 20.44 -10.47
CA ALA A 112 -5.57 20.79 -9.49
C ALA A 112 -5.58 19.81 -8.31
N TYR A 113 -5.49 18.51 -8.59
CA TYR A 113 -5.42 17.47 -7.57
C TYR A 113 -4.14 17.57 -6.72
N ASN A 114 -2.99 17.89 -7.31
CA ASN A 114 -1.74 17.99 -6.55
C ASN A 114 -1.63 19.27 -5.70
N ASN A 115 -2.39 20.32 -6.05
CA ASN A 115 -2.26 21.62 -5.40
C ASN A 115 -3.48 22.04 -4.56
N LYS A 116 -4.66 21.43 -4.76
CA LYS A 116 -5.94 21.80 -4.08
C LYS A 116 -6.16 23.32 -4.01
N GLY A 117 -5.92 24.03 -5.12
CA GLY A 117 -6.05 25.50 -5.14
C GLY A 117 -5.05 26.28 -4.26
N GLY A 118 -3.95 25.66 -3.83
CA GLY A 118 -2.94 26.24 -2.95
C GLY A 118 -2.90 25.64 -1.54
N GLU A 119 -3.86 24.75 -1.20
CA GLU A 119 -3.94 24.08 0.10
C GLU A 119 -3.06 22.82 0.20
N GLY A 120 -2.20 22.60 -0.79
CA GLY A 120 -1.26 21.50 -0.85
C GLY A 120 -1.83 20.22 -1.46
N ARG A 121 -1.19 19.09 -1.18
CA ARG A 121 -1.53 17.79 -1.80
C ARG A 121 -2.72 17.12 -1.11
N HIS A 122 -3.47 16.32 -1.85
CA HIS A 122 -4.41 15.36 -1.26
C HIS A 122 -3.70 14.39 -0.30
N SER A 123 -4.43 13.87 0.69
CA SER A 123 -3.91 12.90 1.66
C SER A 123 -3.76 11.51 1.03
N SER A 124 -3.00 10.62 1.67
CA SER A 124 -2.87 9.22 1.22
C SER A 124 -4.22 8.49 1.20
N ASN A 125 -5.15 8.83 2.09
CA ASN A 125 -6.49 8.27 2.10
C ASN A 125 -7.29 8.71 0.86
N ALA A 126 -7.13 9.96 0.42
CA ALA A 126 -7.76 10.43 -0.82
C ALA A 126 -7.13 9.76 -2.06
N ASP A 127 -5.81 9.52 -2.06
CA ASP A 127 -5.15 8.74 -3.12
C ASP A 127 -5.67 7.29 -3.16
N ALA A 128 -5.88 6.66 -2.00
CA ALA A 128 -6.46 5.31 -1.92
C ALA A 128 -7.90 5.28 -2.44
N LEU A 129 -8.74 6.23 -2.02
CA LEU A 129 -10.12 6.33 -2.49
C LEU A 129 -10.19 6.60 -4.00
N LEU A 130 -9.32 7.47 -4.53
CA LEU A 130 -9.25 7.74 -5.97
C LEU A 130 -9.00 6.46 -6.78
N SER A 131 -8.21 5.52 -6.24
CA SER A 131 -7.91 4.27 -6.94
C SER A 131 -9.14 3.38 -7.17
N GLU A 132 -10.17 3.49 -6.33
CA GLU A 132 -11.43 2.74 -6.47
C GLU A 132 -12.24 3.18 -7.70
N TYR A 133 -12.04 4.43 -8.13
CA TYR A 133 -12.72 5.03 -9.29
C TYR A 133 -11.97 4.85 -10.61
N ARG A 134 -10.85 4.12 -10.61
CA ARG A 134 -9.95 4.03 -11.77
C ARG A 134 -10.55 3.18 -12.89
N LEU A 135 -10.58 3.73 -14.09
CA LEU A 135 -11.01 3.04 -15.30
C LEU A 135 -9.85 2.47 -16.12
N GLY A 136 -8.70 3.13 -16.10
CA GLY A 136 -7.57 2.74 -16.94
C GLY A 136 -6.52 3.83 -17.11
N LYS A 137 -5.64 3.62 -18.07
CA LYS A 137 -4.53 4.53 -18.39
C LYS A 137 -4.91 5.49 -19.51
N LEU A 138 -4.45 6.74 -19.40
CA LEU A 138 -4.61 7.74 -20.44
C LEU A 138 -3.58 7.52 -21.57
N ASN A 139 -4.02 7.62 -22.82
CA ASN A 139 -3.24 7.50 -24.06
C ASN A 139 -3.17 8.83 -24.82
#